data_AF-A0A2N9AHW2-F1
#
_entry.id   AF-A0A2N9AHW2-F1
#
_cell.length_a   1.000
_cell.length_b   1.000
_cell.length_c   1.000
_cell.angle_alpha   90.00
_cell.angle_beta   90.00
_cell.angle_gamma   90.00
#
_symmetry.space_group_name_H-M   'P 1'
#
loop_
_entity.id
_entity.type
_entity.pdbx_description
1 polymer ?
#
loop_
_entity_poly.entity_id
_entity_poly.type
_entity_poly.pdbx_seq_one_letter_code
_entity_poly.pdbx_strand_id
1 'polypeptide(L)'
;MLGEGGLPRALGSRGPVDYIVASHVVEHVPDCIGWLRECGDALNEGGVFCLMVPDKRFTFDHFRTPSSVGALVAAHLLRLRTPPPEAVYEHFARASEIDVRATWRGKPAPDRPIVGGPPAALDATATAIASGVHIDVHCTVFTPYSFARALTELLALDLLPYECAALEPTRPYETEFFVLLRKRSDLTAAERAATVPQLDPRRHDALPPPAGWPKRTRAAAGRWVRRLRGRKP
;
A
#
# COMPACT_ATOMS: atom_id res chain seq x y z
N MET A 1 3.48 14.71 -9.98
CA MET A 1 4.06 15.47 -8.84
C MET A 1 3.72 16.93 -8.98
N LEU A 2 3.50 17.63 -7.88
CA LEU A 2 3.42 19.09 -7.88
C LEU A 2 4.73 19.64 -8.48
N GLY A 3 4.62 20.70 -9.30
CA GLY A 3 5.75 21.27 -10.04
C GLY A 3 6.86 21.81 -9.13
N GLU A 4 7.83 22.51 -9.71
CA GLU A 4 8.97 23.05 -8.97
C GLU A 4 8.58 23.80 -7.70
N GLY A 5 9.06 23.34 -6.54
CA GLY A 5 8.82 23.92 -5.22
C GLY A 5 7.69 23.28 -4.40
N GLY A 6 6.98 22.29 -4.95
CA GLY A 6 6.08 21.43 -4.20
C GLY A 6 4.87 22.13 -3.56
N LEU A 7 4.22 21.42 -2.64
CA LEU A 7 3.02 21.83 -1.94
C LEU A 7 3.21 23.10 -1.09
N PRO A 8 4.32 23.30 -0.35
CA PRO A 8 4.54 24.54 0.39
C PRO A 8 4.55 25.78 -0.53
N ARG A 9 5.18 25.69 -1.70
CA ARG A 9 5.17 26.79 -2.68
C ARG A 9 3.79 27.02 -3.27
N ALA A 10 3.05 25.95 -3.57
CA ALA A 10 1.69 26.04 -4.10
C ALA A 10 0.71 26.68 -3.10
N LEU A 11 0.89 26.42 -1.81
CA LEU A 11 0.10 27.03 -0.74
C LEU A 11 0.45 28.52 -0.57
N GLY A 12 1.74 28.89 -0.67
CA GLY A 12 2.20 30.25 -0.44
C GLY A 12 1.88 30.71 0.98
N SER A 13 1.34 31.91 1.15
CA SER A 13 0.94 32.45 2.46
C SER A 13 -0.27 31.77 3.10
N ARG A 14 -0.90 30.80 2.42
CA ARG A 14 -2.04 30.03 2.94
C ARG A 14 -1.63 28.79 3.74
N GLY A 15 -0.37 28.39 3.67
CA GLY A 15 0.19 27.29 4.46
C GLY A 15 0.96 27.79 5.69
N PRO A 16 1.27 26.90 6.65
CA PRO A 16 0.86 25.50 6.72
C PRO A 16 -0.64 25.33 6.99
N VAL A 17 -1.19 24.16 6.65
CA VAL A 17 -2.62 23.83 6.81
C VAL A 17 -2.85 22.81 7.93
N ASP A 18 -4.08 22.71 8.42
CA ASP A 18 -4.45 21.78 9.49
C ASP A 18 -4.73 20.36 8.98
N TYR A 19 -5.11 20.23 7.71
CA TYR A 19 -5.35 18.93 7.10
C TYR A 19 -5.04 18.89 5.61
N ILE A 20 -4.63 17.70 5.14
CA ILE A 20 -4.46 17.36 3.72
C ILE A 20 -5.27 16.08 3.49
N VAL A 21 -5.97 15.99 2.35
CA VAL A 21 -6.69 14.78 1.92
C VAL A 21 -6.17 14.34 0.56
N ALA A 22 -5.80 13.07 0.43
CA ALA A 22 -5.42 12.49 -0.84
C ALA A 22 -6.12 11.13 -1.03
N SER A 23 -6.97 11.08 -2.04
CA SER A 23 -7.66 9.86 -2.49
C SER A 23 -6.98 9.36 -3.75
N HIS A 24 -6.50 8.13 -3.74
CA HIS A 24 -5.92 7.51 -4.93
C HIS A 24 -4.75 8.30 -5.56
N VAL A 25 -3.86 8.83 -4.71
CA VAL A 25 -2.69 9.61 -5.17
C VAL A 25 -1.38 8.87 -4.91
N VAL A 26 -1.23 8.23 -3.74
CA VAL A 26 0.05 7.67 -3.30
C VAL A 26 0.59 6.61 -4.26
N GLU A 27 -0.30 5.85 -4.88
CA GLU A 27 0.02 4.84 -5.88
C GLU A 27 0.58 5.45 -7.16
N HIS A 28 0.24 6.69 -7.51
CA HIS A 28 0.74 7.39 -8.71
C HIS A 28 2.00 8.23 -8.46
N VAL A 29 2.50 8.27 -7.21
CA VAL A 29 3.70 9.05 -6.87
C VAL A 29 4.94 8.15 -6.92
N PRO A 30 5.94 8.45 -7.79
CA PRO A 30 7.15 7.64 -7.89
C PRO A 30 8.00 7.68 -6.60
N ASP A 31 8.34 8.88 -6.13
CA ASP A 31 8.96 9.10 -4.81
C ASP A 31 7.88 9.38 -3.75
N CYS A 32 7.21 8.31 -3.28
CA CYS A 32 6.16 8.46 -2.28
C CYS A 32 6.68 8.97 -0.93
N ILE A 33 7.94 8.67 -0.55
CA ILE A 33 8.54 9.13 0.70
C ILE A 33 8.74 10.64 0.63
N GLY A 34 9.34 11.14 -0.44
CA GLY A 34 9.56 12.57 -0.66
C GLY A 34 8.25 13.35 -0.68
N TRP A 35 7.22 12.81 -1.33
CA TRP A 35 5.89 13.41 -1.33
C TRP A 35 5.23 13.42 0.05
N LEU A 36 5.29 12.30 0.80
CA LEU A 36 4.77 12.26 2.17
C LEU A 36 5.50 13.25 3.08
N ARG A 37 6.83 13.43 2.92
CA ARG A 37 7.60 14.45 3.65
C ARG A 37 7.17 15.87 3.29
N GLU A 38 7.01 16.14 2.00
CA GLU A 38 6.56 17.44 1.48
C GLU A 38 5.17 17.81 2.03
N CYS A 39 4.25 16.85 2.12
CA CYS A 39 2.96 17.06 2.79
C CYS A 39 3.14 17.36 4.29
N GLY A 40 4.16 16.81 4.93
CA GLY A 40 4.47 17.05 6.34
C GLY A 40 4.99 18.45 6.57
N ASP A 41 5.80 18.96 5.66
CA ASP A 41 6.27 20.35 5.68
C ASP A 41 5.12 21.34 5.45
N ALA A 42 4.10 20.94 4.70
CA ALA A 42 2.90 21.73 4.45
C ALA A 42 1.85 21.69 5.59
N LEU A 43 2.02 20.84 6.59
CA LEU A 43 1.12 20.70 7.74
C LEU A 43 1.60 21.47 8.97
N ASN A 44 0.65 22.03 9.72
CA ASN A 44 0.87 22.46 11.10
C ASN A 44 1.27 21.27 11.97
N GLU A 45 2.03 21.50 13.05
CA GLU A 45 2.27 20.47 14.06
C GLU A 45 0.93 19.99 14.63
N GLY A 46 0.71 18.67 14.69
CA GLY A 46 -0.60 18.09 15.02
C GLY A 46 -1.63 18.07 13.87
N GLY A 47 -1.31 18.66 12.71
CA GLY A 47 -2.12 18.58 11.50
C GLY A 47 -2.19 17.16 10.93
N VAL A 48 -3.25 16.85 10.18
CA VAL A 48 -3.59 15.47 9.76
C VAL A 48 -3.57 15.31 8.24
N PHE A 49 -2.87 14.29 7.77
CA PHE A 49 -2.92 13.80 6.41
C PHE A 49 -3.83 12.57 6.32
N CYS A 50 -4.98 12.71 5.64
CA CYS A 50 -5.91 11.65 5.33
C CYS A 50 -5.58 11.01 3.97
N LEU A 51 -5.28 9.71 3.96
CA LEU A 51 -5.03 8.92 2.77
C LEU A 51 -6.15 7.91 2.56
N MET A 52 -6.63 7.80 1.33
CA MET A 52 -7.44 6.68 0.86
C MET A 52 -6.63 5.92 -0.18
N VAL A 53 -6.22 4.72 0.19
CA VAL A 53 -5.23 3.93 -0.54
C VAL A 53 -5.92 2.71 -1.16
N PRO A 54 -5.78 2.48 -2.48
CA PRO A 54 -6.31 1.26 -3.07
C PRO A 54 -5.70 0.02 -2.44
N ASP A 55 -6.57 -0.92 -2.07
CA ASP A 55 -6.16 -2.26 -1.68
C ASP A 55 -6.00 -3.10 -2.94
N LYS A 56 -4.74 -3.39 -3.28
CA LYS A 56 -4.40 -4.16 -4.48
C LYS A 56 -5.20 -5.45 -4.62
N ARG A 57 -5.65 -6.06 -3.51
CA ARG A 57 -6.43 -7.31 -3.51
C ARG A 57 -7.73 -7.17 -4.30
N PHE A 58 -8.27 -5.96 -4.40
CA PHE A 58 -9.57 -5.67 -4.99
C PHE A 58 -9.51 -4.67 -6.14
N THR A 59 -8.32 -4.33 -6.64
CA THR A 59 -8.11 -3.48 -7.83
C THR A 59 -7.44 -4.27 -8.94
N PHE A 60 -7.24 -3.64 -10.10
CA PHE A 60 -6.51 -4.28 -11.21
C PHE A 60 -5.08 -4.72 -10.85
N ASP A 61 -4.52 -4.23 -9.74
CA ASP A 61 -3.21 -4.65 -9.21
C ASP A 61 -3.24 -6.00 -8.46
N HIS A 62 -4.36 -6.74 -8.53
CA HIS A 62 -4.56 -8.02 -7.84
C HIS A 62 -3.38 -8.96 -7.94
N PHE A 63 -2.81 -9.11 -9.14
CA PHE A 63 -1.71 -10.04 -9.41
C PHE A 63 -0.31 -9.44 -9.25
N ARG A 64 -0.19 -8.16 -8.92
CA ARG A 64 1.12 -7.54 -8.63
C ARG A 64 1.63 -7.97 -7.26
N THR A 65 2.94 -7.88 -7.05
CA THR A 65 3.53 -8.04 -5.71
C THR A 65 3.42 -6.72 -4.94
N PRO A 66 3.08 -6.71 -3.63
CA PRO A 66 3.15 -5.48 -2.83
C PRO A 66 4.52 -4.81 -2.92
N SER A 67 4.54 -3.48 -2.96
CA SER A 67 5.77 -2.70 -2.99
C SER A 67 6.63 -2.96 -1.75
N SER A 68 7.92 -3.22 -1.96
CA SER A 68 8.88 -3.42 -0.86
C SER A 68 9.42 -2.08 -0.35
N VAL A 69 9.81 -2.02 0.92
CA VAL A 69 10.44 -0.81 1.49
C VAL A 69 11.72 -0.45 0.74
N GLY A 70 12.50 -1.45 0.30
CA GLY A 70 13.70 -1.22 -0.51
C GLY A 70 13.41 -0.49 -1.82
N ALA A 71 12.30 -0.81 -2.50
CA ALA A 71 11.88 -0.08 -3.70
C ALA A 71 11.47 1.37 -3.37
N LEU A 72 10.76 1.60 -2.26
CA LEU A 72 10.39 2.96 -1.83
C LEU A 72 11.62 3.80 -1.49
N VAL A 73 12.58 3.22 -0.76
CA VAL A 73 13.85 3.88 -0.40
C VAL A 73 14.68 4.17 -1.65
N ALA A 74 14.79 3.23 -2.59
CA ALA A 74 15.49 3.46 -3.84
C ALA A 74 14.87 4.61 -4.64
N ALA A 75 13.54 4.62 -4.80
CA ALA A 75 12.82 5.70 -5.48
C ALA A 75 13.04 7.07 -4.83
N HIS A 76 13.10 7.10 -3.49
CA HIS A 76 13.36 8.31 -2.71
C HIS A 76 14.78 8.84 -2.88
N LEU A 77 15.79 7.98 -2.73
CA LEU A 77 17.19 8.38 -2.86
C LEU A 77 17.51 8.84 -4.29
N LEU A 78 16.87 8.22 -5.29
CA LEU A 78 16.96 8.61 -6.69
C LEU A 78 16.07 9.81 -7.05
N ARG A 79 15.21 10.27 -6.13
CA ARG A 79 14.26 11.39 -6.31
C ARG A 79 13.44 11.25 -7.59
N LEU A 80 12.93 10.04 -7.85
CA LEU A 80 12.23 9.72 -9.09
C LEU A 80 11.05 10.68 -9.31
N ARG A 81 11.00 11.32 -10.49
CA ARG A 81 9.90 12.23 -10.87
C ARG A 81 8.91 11.60 -11.84
N THR A 82 9.30 10.50 -12.46
CA THR A 82 8.48 9.70 -13.37
C THR A 82 8.38 8.26 -12.86
N PRO A 83 7.32 7.53 -13.21
CA PRO A 83 7.19 6.13 -12.84
C PRO A 83 8.42 5.33 -13.29
N PRO A 84 8.98 4.48 -12.42
CA PRO A 84 10.14 3.70 -12.79
C PRO A 84 9.75 2.59 -13.79
N PRO A 85 10.68 2.13 -14.64
CA PRO A 85 10.39 1.12 -15.66
C PRO A 85 9.70 -0.15 -15.13
N GLU A 86 10.09 -0.62 -13.95
CA GLU A 86 9.48 -1.80 -13.35
C GLU A 86 7.99 -1.58 -13.01
N ALA A 87 7.59 -0.35 -12.64
CA ALA A 87 6.18 -0.05 -12.39
C ALA A 87 5.36 -0.04 -13.68
N VAL A 88 5.92 0.51 -14.76
CA VAL A 88 5.31 0.48 -16.10
C VAL A 88 5.11 -0.96 -16.56
N TYR A 89 6.15 -1.78 -16.45
CA TYR A 89 6.07 -3.20 -16.81
C TYR A 89 5.03 -3.94 -15.97
N GLU A 90 5.10 -3.83 -14.64
CA GLU A 90 4.18 -4.53 -13.73
C GLU A 90 2.72 -4.14 -13.96
N HIS A 91 2.45 -2.87 -14.28
CA HIS A 91 1.10 -2.42 -14.64
C HIS A 91 0.58 -3.18 -15.87
N PHE A 92 1.26 -3.07 -17.01
CA PHE A 92 0.78 -3.67 -18.27
C PHE A 92 0.80 -5.20 -18.24
N ALA A 93 1.75 -5.80 -17.52
CA ALA A 93 1.90 -7.25 -17.45
C ALA A 93 0.81 -7.91 -16.58
N ARG A 94 0.33 -7.22 -15.54
CA ARG A 94 -0.50 -7.83 -14.47
C ARG A 94 -1.90 -7.23 -14.33
N ALA A 95 -2.15 -6.02 -14.84
CA ALA A 95 -3.44 -5.38 -14.72
C ALA A 95 -4.55 -6.28 -15.27
N SER A 96 -5.51 -6.65 -14.43
CA SER A 96 -6.60 -7.58 -14.76
C SER A 96 -7.95 -7.06 -14.28
N GLU A 97 -9.03 -7.47 -14.93
CA GLU A 97 -10.40 -7.19 -14.47
C GLU A 97 -10.70 -7.97 -13.19
N ILE A 98 -11.15 -7.27 -12.15
CA ILE A 98 -11.49 -7.86 -10.86
C ILE A 98 -12.97 -7.65 -10.54
N ASP A 99 -13.70 -8.75 -10.40
CA ASP A 99 -15.03 -8.73 -9.76
C ASP A 99 -14.83 -8.66 -8.23
N VAL A 100 -14.87 -7.43 -7.72
CA VAL A 100 -14.70 -7.11 -6.29
C VAL A 100 -15.61 -7.97 -5.41
N ARG A 101 -16.88 -8.14 -5.79
CA ARG A 101 -17.85 -8.90 -4.99
C ARG A 101 -17.52 -10.39 -5.00
N ALA A 102 -17.08 -10.94 -6.13
CA ALA A 102 -16.65 -12.33 -6.23
C ALA A 102 -15.37 -12.57 -5.40
N THR A 103 -14.39 -11.69 -5.51
CA THR A 103 -13.14 -11.73 -4.75
C THR A 103 -13.39 -11.68 -3.24
N TRP A 104 -14.29 -10.81 -2.76
CA TRP A 104 -14.71 -10.77 -1.36
C TRP A 104 -15.39 -12.05 -0.87
N ARG A 105 -16.06 -12.79 -1.76
CA ARG A 105 -16.64 -14.12 -1.48
C ARG A 105 -15.60 -15.25 -1.57
N GLY A 106 -14.33 -14.91 -1.77
CA GLY A 106 -13.22 -15.84 -1.93
C GLY A 106 -13.27 -16.65 -3.23
N LYS A 107 -13.94 -16.12 -4.26
CA LYS A 107 -13.82 -16.68 -5.62
C LYS A 107 -12.49 -16.22 -6.22
N PRO A 108 -11.75 -17.11 -6.90
CA PRO A 108 -10.50 -16.72 -7.56
C PRO A 108 -10.79 -15.71 -8.66
N ALA A 109 -9.95 -14.67 -8.76
CA ALA A 109 -9.94 -13.78 -9.90
C ALA A 109 -9.27 -14.48 -11.10
N PRO A 110 -9.76 -14.27 -12.34
CA PRO A 110 -9.09 -14.79 -13.52
C PRO A 110 -7.80 -14.01 -13.76
N ASP A 111 -6.68 -14.72 -13.95
CA ASP A 111 -5.41 -14.12 -14.40
C ASP A 111 -5.49 -13.87 -15.91
N ARG A 112 -6.19 -12.79 -16.27
CA ARG A 112 -6.41 -12.36 -17.65
C ARG A 112 -6.06 -10.88 -17.77
N PRO A 113 -4.81 -10.57 -18.19
CA PRO A 113 -4.39 -9.20 -18.38
C PRO A 113 -5.28 -8.45 -19.37
N ILE A 114 -5.67 -7.23 -19.03
CA ILE A 114 -6.52 -6.39 -19.89
C ILE A 114 -5.73 -5.49 -20.83
N VAL A 115 -4.40 -5.41 -20.67
CA VAL A 115 -3.53 -4.52 -21.46
C VAL A 115 -2.44 -5.29 -22.21
N GLY A 116 -2.79 -6.48 -22.72
CA GLY A 116 -1.93 -7.29 -23.58
C GLY A 116 -0.89 -8.16 -22.85
N GLY A 117 -0.75 -8.01 -21.53
CA GLY A 117 0.09 -8.88 -20.71
C GLY A 117 1.60 -8.70 -20.93
N PRO A 118 2.43 -9.69 -20.56
CA PRO A 118 3.89 -9.54 -20.54
C PRO A 118 4.54 -9.08 -21.87
N PRO A 119 4.12 -9.54 -23.06
CA PRO A 119 4.68 -9.06 -24.32
C PRO A 119 4.41 -7.57 -24.56
N ALA A 120 3.16 -7.12 -24.41
CA ALA A 120 2.80 -5.71 -24.55
C ALA A 120 3.45 -4.84 -23.48
N ALA A 121 3.62 -5.36 -22.27
CA ALA A 121 4.32 -4.69 -21.18
C ALA A 121 5.79 -4.42 -21.50
N LEU A 122 6.48 -5.38 -22.11
CA LEU A 122 7.87 -5.21 -22.53
C LEU A 122 8.00 -4.09 -23.56
N ASP A 123 7.16 -4.11 -24.59
CA ASP A 123 7.16 -3.11 -25.66
C ASP A 123 6.82 -1.71 -25.14
N ALA A 124 5.78 -1.60 -24.31
CA ALA A 124 5.37 -0.33 -23.68
C ALA A 124 6.49 0.23 -22.80
N THR A 125 7.15 -0.61 -22.00
CA THR A 125 8.24 -0.20 -21.10
C THR A 125 9.46 0.28 -21.90
N ALA A 126 9.87 -0.48 -22.92
CA ALA A 126 10.99 -0.09 -23.78
C ALA A 126 10.71 1.22 -24.52
N THR A 127 9.48 1.41 -25.00
CA THR A 127 9.04 2.64 -25.67
C THR A 127 9.03 3.82 -24.71
N ALA A 128 8.53 3.65 -23.49
CA ALA A 128 8.52 4.70 -22.46
C ALA A 128 9.94 5.19 -22.15
N ILE A 129 10.88 4.26 -21.96
CA ILE A 129 12.29 4.58 -21.71
C ILE A 129 12.90 5.32 -22.91
N ALA A 130 12.72 4.81 -24.13
CA ALA A 130 13.34 5.37 -25.32
C ALA A 130 12.80 6.76 -25.68
N SER A 131 11.51 7.00 -25.45
CA SER A 131 10.84 8.26 -25.80
C SER A 131 10.84 9.29 -24.67
N GLY A 132 11.11 8.87 -23.42
CA GLY A 132 10.95 9.72 -22.24
C GLY A 132 9.48 10.09 -21.94
N VAL A 133 8.52 9.42 -22.57
CA VAL A 133 7.08 9.68 -22.36
C VAL A 133 6.68 9.31 -20.94
N HIS A 134 5.97 10.23 -20.28
CA HIS A 134 5.34 9.95 -19.00
C HIS A 134 4.11 9.07 -19.21
N ILE A 135 4.13 7.87 -18.62
CA ILE A 135 2.97 6.97 -18.59
C ILE A 135 2.44 6.95 -17.16
N ASP A 136 1.21 7.38 -16.98
CA ASP A 136 0.56 7.36 -15.67
C ASP A 136 0.15 5.93 -15.28
N VAL A 137 0.82 5.39 -14.26
CA VAL A 137 0.60 4.04 -13.73
C VAL A 137 0.78 4.05 -12.22
N HIS A 138 0.23 3.03 -11.55
CA HIS A 138 0.51 2.78 -10.14
C HIS A 138 1.99 2.39 -9.95
N CYS A 139 2.80 3.33 -9.46
CA CYS A 139 4.17 3.17 -8.99
C CYS A 139 4.27 2.28 -7.76
N THR A 140 3.31 2.39 -6.84
CA THR A 140 3.28 1.61 -5.60
C THR A 140 1.94 0.90 -5.43
N VAL A 141 1.96 -0.28 -4.82
CA VAL A 141 0.75 -1.09 -4.56
C VAL A 141 0.82 -1.74 -3.19
N PHE A 142 -0.30 -1.69 -2.46
CA PHE A 142 -0.33 -2.15 -1.07
C PHE A 142 -1.59 -2.93 -0.74
N THR A 143 -1.47 -3.82 0.25
CA THR A 143 -2.57 -4.23 1.12
C THR A 143 -2.52 -3.37 2.39
N PRO A 144 -3.58 -3.33 3.23
CA PRO A 144 -3.49 -2.65 4.53
C PRO A 144 -2.33 -3.18 5.37
N TYR A 145 -2.08 -4.50 5.35
CA TYR A 145 -0.97 -5.13 6.06
C TYR A 145 0.39 -4.68 5.53
N SER A 146 0.62 -4.73 4.21
CA SER A 146 1.90 -4.36 3.63
C SER A 146 2.18 -2.86 3.78
N PHE A 147 1.15 -2.02 3.70
CA PHE A 147 1.26 -0.58 3.99
C PHE A 147 1.66 -0.33 5.44
N ALA A 148 1.00 -0.98 6.41
CA ALA A 148 1.34 -0.85 7.82
C ALA A 148 2.80 -1.25 8.09
N ARG A 149 3.26 -2.37 7.52
CA ARG A 149 4.64 -2.82 7.62
C ARG A 149 5.63 -1.81 7.05
N ALA A 150 5.35 -1.29 5.85
CA ALA A 150 6.18 -0.27 5.23
C ALA A 150 6.21 1.01 6.06
N LEU A 151 5.05 1.50 6.50
CA LEU A 151 4.95 2.71 7.33
C LEU A 151 5.74 2.56 8.64
N THR A 152 5.61 1.44 9.36
CA THR A 152 6.39 1.21 10.59
C THR A 152 7.89 1.33 10.33
N GLU A 153 8.38 0.74 9.24
CA GLU A 153 9.81 0.76 8.90
C GLU A 153 10.27 2.16 8.48
N LEU A 154 9.50 2.86 7.64
CA LEU A 154 9.82 4.23 7.23
C LEU A 154 9.82 5.21 8.41
N LEU A 155 8.91 5.04 9.37
CA LEU A 155 8.89 5.82 10.62
C LEU A 155 10.08 5.50 11.52
N ALA A 156 10.45 4.23 11.66
CA ALA A 156 11.60 3.82 12.45
C ALA A 156 12.93 4.30 11.87
N LEU A 157 13.01 4.45 10.54
CA LEU A 157 14.14 5.05 9.82
C LEU A 157 14.17 6.58 9.87
N ASP A 158 13.23 7.21 10.59
CA ASP A 158 13.10 8.67 10.70
C ASP A 158 12.84 9.38 9.36
N LEU A 159 12.27 8.67 8.39
CA LEU A 159 12.03 9.21 7.06
C LEU A 159 10.75 10.05 6.97
N LEU A 160 9.84 9.96 7.94
CA LEU A 160 8.58 10.71 7.92
C LEU A 160 8.26 11.30 9.32
N PRO A 161 7.72 12.53 9.40
CA PRO A 161 7.46 13.23 10.65
C PRO A 161 6.07 12.92 11.24
N TYR A 162 5.57 11.68 11.09
CA TYR A 162 4.18 11.35 11.42
C TYR A 162 4.03 10.28 12.50
N GLU A 163 3.00 10.41 13.34
CA GLU A 163 2.37 9.23 13.94
C GLU A 163 1.28 8.68 13.02
N CYS A 164 0.96 7.39 13.16
CA CYS A 164 -0.24 6.78 12.59
C CYS A 164 -1.38 6.97 13.59
N ALA A 165 -2.19 8.01 13.37
CA ALA A 165 -3.35 8.30 14.22
C ALA A 165 -4.49 7.29 14.01
N ALA A 166 -4.64 6.76 12.79
CA ALA A 166 -5.55 5.66 12.48
C ALA A 166 -5.10 4.91 11.22
N LEU A 167 -5.38 3.61 11.17
CA LEU A 167 -5.31 2.79 9.96
C LEU A 167 -6.51 1.86 9.99
N GLU A 168 -7.49 2.12 9.13
CA GLU A 168 -8.72 1.35 8.99
C GLU A 168 -8.59 0.42 7.79
N PRO A 169 -8.43 -0.90 7.99
CA PRO A 169 -8.32 -1.85 6.88
C PRO A 169 -9.57 -1.88 6.00
N THR A 170 -9.39 -2.32 4.75
CA THR A 170 -10.45 -2.44 3.74
C THR A 170 -11.67 -3.18 4.28
N ARG A 171 -12.83 -2.52 4.24
CA ARG A 171 -14.08 -3.12 4.71
C ARG A 171 -14.63 -4.10 3.67
N PRO A 172 -15.44 -5.10 4.08
CA PRO A 172 -16.06 -6.03 3.15
C PRO A 172 -16.80 -5.33 2.02
N TYR A 173 -16.55 -5.78 0.79
CA TYR A 173 -17.10 -5.24 -0.46
C TYR A 173 -16.60 -3.87 -0.89
N GLU A 174 -15.62 -3.29 -0.20
CA GLU A 174 -14.88 -2.09 -0.62
C GLU A 174 -13.55 -2.45 -1.29
N THR A 175 -12.85 -1.44 -1.83
CA THR A 175 -11.62 -1.60 -2.61
C THR A 175 -10.44 -0.78 -2.10
N GLU A 176 -10.62 -0.05 -1.00
CA GLU A 176 -9.63 0.88 -0.45
C GLU A 176 -9.61 0.83 1.08
N PHE A 177 -8.51 1.29 1.66
CA PHE A 177 -8.33 1.42 3.11
C PHE A 177 -7.91 2.84 3.46
N PHE A 178 -8.13 3.22 4.72
CA PHE A 178 -7.94 4.60 5.16
C PHE A 178 -6.77 4.69 6.13
N VAL A 179 -5.95 5.73 5.97
CA VAL A 179 -4.83 6.02 6.88
C VAL A 179 -4.90 7.49 7.28
N LEU A 180 -4.84 7.75 8.58
CA LEU A 180 -4.65 9.08 9.13
C LEU A 180 -3.24 9.18 9.70
N LEU A 181 -2.42 10.03 9.09
CA LEU A 181 -1.09 10.37 9.58
C LEU A 181 -1.17 11.75 10.24
N ARG A 182 -0.73 11.88 11.50
CA ARG A 182 -0.69 13.17 12.19
C ARG A 182 0.75 13.61 12.33
N LYS A 183 1.06 14.87 11.96
CA LYS A 183 2.41 15.41 12.12
C LYS A 183 2.77 15.46 13.61
N ARG A 184 3.86 14.80 13.96
CA ARG A 184 4.41 14.64 15.31
C ARG A 184 5.92 14.73 15.27
N SER A 185 6.42 15.95 15.08
CA SER A 185 7.85 16.27 15.06
C SER A 185 8.45 16.23 16.48
N ASP A 186 7.60 16.30 17.51
CA ASP A 186 7.96 16.20 18.93
C ASP A 186 8.30 14.78 19.40
N LEU A 187 7.83 13.76 18.69
CA LEU A 187 8.11 12.36 18.99
C LEU A 187 9.46 11.91 18.41
N THR A 188 10.05 10.86 18.97
CA THR A 188 11.17 10.14 18.37
C THR A 188 10.70 9.22 17.24
N ALA A 189 11.62 8.79 16.38
CA ALA A 189 11.34 7.82 15.31
C ALA A 189 10.73 6.51 15.84
N ALA A 190 11.22 6.03 16.99
CA ALA A 190 10.71 4.83 17.64
C ALA A 190 9.28 5.01 18.17
N GLU A 191 8.98 6.15 18.79
CA GLU A 191 7.63 6.47 19.27
C GLU A 191 6.64 6.61 18.09
N ARG A 192 7.04 7.29 17.01
CA ARG A 192 6.25 7.34 15.78
C ARG A 192 5.97 5.95 15.23
N ALA A 193 7.00 5.11 15.06
CA ALA A 193 6.84 3.76 14.53
C ALA A 193 5.92 2.88 15.40
N ALA A 194 5.98 3.04 16.72
CA ALA A 194 5.14 2.30 17.67
C ALA A 194 3.65 2.62 17.57
N THR A 195 3.27 3.75 16.94
CA THR A 195 1.86 4.12 16.75
C THR A 195 1.15 3.32 15.65
N VAL A 196 1.90 2.65 14.76
CA VAL A 196 1.31 1.87 13.67
C VAL A 196 0.70 0.58 14.21
N PRO A 197 -0.59 0.29 13.95
CA PRO A 197 -1.23 -0.91 14.48
C PRO A 197 -0.67 -2.19 13.86
N GLN A 198 -0.56 -3.24 14.67
CA GLN A 198 -0.22 -4.58 14.17
C GLN A 198 -1.44 -5.25 13.54
N LEU A 199 -1.38 -5.47 12.23
CA LEU A 199 -2.44 -6.10 11.46
C LEU A 199 -2.20 -7.61 11.29
N ASP A 200 -3.28 -8.41 11.36
CA ASP A 200 -3.24 -9.85 11.05
C ASP A 200 -3.08 -10.07 9.52
N PRO A 201 -1.97 -10.65 9.04
CA PRO A 201 -1.79 -10.89 7.60
C PRO A 201 -2.86 -11.80 7.01
N ARG A 202 -3.47 -12.71 7.79
CA ARG A 202 -4.55 -13.58 7.29
C ARG A 202 -5.84 -12.83 6.99
N ARG A 203 -6.01 -11.63 7.54
CA ARG A 203 -7.20 -10.78 7.36
C ARG A 203 -6.92 -9.61 6.44
N HIS A 204 -5.73 -9.04 6.56
CA HIS A 204 -5.40 -7.74 5.98
C HIS A 204 -4.35 -7.82 4.86
N ASP A 205 -3.85 -9.02 4.53
CA ASP A 205 -2.95 -9.29 3.40
C ASP A 205 -3.49 -10.40 2.48
N ALA A 206 -4.06 -11.44 3.07
CA ALA A 206 -4.70 -12.52 2.32
C ALA A 206 -6.09 -12.13 1.81
N LEU A 207 -6.54 -12.80 0.75
CA LEU A 207 -7.93 -12.75 0.32
C LEU A 207 -8.84 -13.44 1.35
N PRO A 208 -10.12 -13.03 1.46
CA PRO A 208 -11.10 -13.78 2.23
C PRO A 208 -11.15 -15.24 1.78
N PRO A 209 -11.30 -16.20 2.72
CA PRO A 209 -11.34 -17.61 2.35
C PRO A 209 -12.57 -17.90 1.47
N PRO A 210 -12.48 -18.88 0.55
CA PRO A 210 -13.61 -19.29 -0.28
C PRO A 210 -14.84 -19.65 0.55
N ALA A 211 -16.02 -19.26 0.09
CA ALA A 211 -17.29 -19.70 0.66
C ALA A 211 -17.33 -21.24 0.72
N GLY A 212 -17.52 -21.81 1.91
CA GLY A 212 -17.60 -23.25 2.14
C GLY A 212 -16.33 -23.92 2.68
N TRP A 213 -15.20 -23.20 2.83
CA TRP A 213 -14.04 -23.77 3.50
C TRP A 213 -14.39 -24.08 4.97
N PRO A 214 -14.22 -25.33 5.44
CA PRO A 214 -14.57 -25.67 6.82
C PRO A 214 -13.75 -24.81 7.78
N LYS A 215 -14.43 -24.03 8.63
CA LYS A 215 -13.80 -23.32 9.74
C LYS A 215 -13.05 -24.38 10.56
N ARG A 216 -11.72 -24.40 10.51
CA ARG A 216 -10.92 -25.32 11.33
C ARG A 216 -11.20 -24.98 12.79
N THR A 217 -12.19 -25.64 13.39
CA THR A 217 -12.44 -25.55 14.81
C THR A 217 -11.20 -26.10 15.51
N ARG A 218 -10.56 -25.30 16.37
CA ARG A 218 -9.43 -25.71 17.22
C ARG A 218 -9.70 -27.00 18.02
N ALA A 219 -10.96 -27.46 18.10
CA ALA A 219 -11.40 -28.70 18.73
C ALA A 219 -10.78 -30.00 18.17
N ALA A 220 -10.21 -30.02 16.97
CA ALA A 220 -9.62 -31.24 16.41
C ALA A 220 -8.22 -31.57 16.95
N ALA A 221 -7.48 -30.59 17.48
CA ALA A 221 -6.13 -30.80 18.02
C ALA A 221 -6.14 -31.49 19.41
N GLY A 222 -7.21 -31.32 20.19
CA GLY A 222 -7.32 -31.93 21.52
C GLY A 222 -7.64 -33.43 21.53
N ARG A 223 -8.21 -33.96 20.43
CA ARG A 223 -8.58 -35.39 20.35
C ARG A 223 -7.39 -36.31 20.04
N TRP A 224 -6.36 -35.80 19.36
CA TRP A 224 -5.15 -36.59 19.06
C TRP A 224 -4.20 -36.70 20.25
N VAL A 225 -4.12 -35.66 21.10
CA VAL A 225 -3.24 -35.68 22.29
C VAL A 225 -3.77 -36.60 23.41
N ARG A 226 -5.09 -36.82 23.52
CA ARG A 226 -5.64 -37.79 24.50
C ARG A 226 -5.48 -39.25 24.08
N ARG A 227 -5.42 -39.57 22.78
CA ARG A 227 -5.25 -40.96 22.32
C ARG A 227 -3.83 -41.50 22.51
N LEU A 228 -2.82 -40.64 22.68
CA LEU A 228 -1.43 -41.05 22.91
C LEU A 228 -1.07 -41.20 24.40
N ARG A 229 -1.93 -40.77 25.34
CA ARG A 229 -1.70 -40.91 26.80
C ARG A 229 -2.43 -42.09 27.45
N GLY A 230 -3.18 -42.88 26.67
CA GLY A 230 -4.03 -43.98 27.18
C GLY A 230 -3.53 -45.40 26.91
N ARG A 231 -2.32 -45.58 26.37
CA ARG A 231 -1.70 -46.91 26.22
C ARG A 231 -0.36 -46.92 26.93
N LYS A 232 -0.36 -47.37 28.18
CA LYS A 232 0.81 -48.00 28.80
C LYS A 232 0.61 -49.53 28.75
N PRO A 233 1.67 -50.31 28.53
CA PRO A 233 1.62 -51.76 28.66
C PRO A 233 1.34 -52.19 30.10
#